data_AF-A0A1C6T4K9-F1
#
_entry.id   AF-A0A1C6T4K9-F1
#
_cell.length_a   1.000
_cell.length_b   1.000
_cell.length_c   1.000
_cell.angle_alpha   90.00
_cell.angle_beta   90.00
_cell.angle_gamma   90.00
#
_symmetry.space_group_name_H-M   'P 1'
#
loop_
_entity.id
_entity.type
_entity.pdbx_description
1 polymer ?
#
loop_
_entity_poly.entity_id
_entity_poly.type
_entity_poly.pdbx_seq_one_letter_code
_entity_poly.pdbx_strand_id
1 'polypeptide(L)'
;MGDGQPWSRPARPRRPVRTGLVFAGAGVALCCVGVAGLGAWNVQVVTGASGPVRETADEFLRQVGSGDTDGAYDRLCSDTRTRWSEVGFTSWVRTPPVVRDHEIVDVSVTTRGGRPHGTVTVTLTREGGTTEQRELTVVKEDGSWRVCGDPY
;
A
#
# COMPACT_ATOMS: atom_id res chain seq x y z
N MET A 1 57.36 -51.18 54.69
CA MET A 1 57.02 -49.78 55.03
C MET A 1 56.44 -49.17 53.77
N GLY A 2 55.24 -48.60 53.86
CA GLY A 2 54.35 -48.41 52.71
C GLY A 2 54.61 -47.12 51.92
N ASP A 3 54.57 -47.27 50.59
CA ASP A 3 54.54 -46.16 49.64
C ASP A 3 53.11 -45.61 49.52
N GLY A 4 52.99 -44.29 49.59
CA GLY A 4 51.73 -43.57 49.67
C GLY A 4 50.99 -43.44 48.34
N GLN A 5 49.69 -43.16 48.43
CA GLN A 5 48.96 -42.40 47.42
C GLN A 5 47.92 -41.47 48.09
N PRO A 6 47.99 -40.14 47.87
CA PRO A 6 46.96 -39.20 48.30
C PRO A 6 45.75 -39.28 47.35
N TRP A 7 44.58 -39.57 47.92
CA TRP A 7 43.31 -39.66 47.20
C TRP A 7 42.88 -38.27 46.70
N SER A 8 42.88 -38.06 45.38
CA SER A 8 42.36 -36.85 44.73
C SER A 8 40.90 -37.09 44.30
N ARG A 9 39.97 -36.27 44.79
CA ARG A 9 38.56 -36.28 44.35
C ARG A 9 38.44 -35.64 42.97
N PRO A 10 37.71 -36.22 42.01
CA PRO A 10 37.46 -35.56 40.74
C PRO A 10 36.46 -34.41 40.92
N ALA A 11 36.86 -33.20 40.52
CA ALA A 11 35.95 -32.06 40.43
C ALA A 11 34.91 -32.32 39.32
N ARG A 12 33.61 -32.24 39.67
CA ARG A 12 32.52 -32.35 38.68
C ARG A 12 32.60 -31.18 37.70
N PRO A 13 32.57 -31.42 36.38
CA PRO A 13 32.51 -30.34 35.40
C PRO A 13 31.13 -29.66 35.48
N ARG A 14 31.10 -28.40 35.89
CA ARG A 14 29.90 -27.55 35.78
C ARG A 14 29.68 -27.28 34.28
N ARG A 15 28.70 -27.97 33.68
CA ARG A 15 28.30 -27.73 32.29
C ARG A 15 27.84 -26.27 32.12
N PRO A 16 28.21 -25.58 31.02
CA PRO A 16 28.00 -24.16 30.88
C PRO A 16 26.55 -23.89 30.44
N VAL A 17 25.64 -23.78 31.41
CA VAL A 17 24.27 -23.29 31.21
C VAL A 17 24.24 -21.95 30.46
N ARG A 18 25.31 -21.15 30.60
CA ARG A 18 25.51 -19.88 29.89
C ARG A 18 25.62 -20.03 28.37
N THR A 19 26.21 -21.11 27.87
CA THR A 19 26.39 -21.31 26.42
C THR A 19 25.06 -21.67 25.74
N GLY A 20 24.24 -22.50 26.38
CA GLY A 20 22.89 -22.82 25.88
C GLY A 20 21.96 -21.60 25.84
N LEU A 21 22.08 -20.70 26.83
CA LEU A 21 21.28 -19.48 26.89
C LEU A 21 21.62 -18.49 25.75
N VAL A 22 22.91 -18.42 25.36
CA VAL A 22 23.37 -17.55 24.27
C VAL A 22 22.86 -18.04 22.92
N PHE A 23 22.91 -19.36 22.65
CA PHE A 23 22.37 -19.92 21.40
C PHE A 23 20.84 -19.81 21.32
N ALA A 24 20.13 -20.01 22.43
CA ALA A 24 18.69 -19.80 22.48
C ALA A 24 18.31 -18.33 22.23
N GLY A 25 19.01 -17.39 22.86
CA GLY A 25 18.81 -15.95 22.64
C GLY A 25 19.11 -15.51 21.20
N ALA A 26 20.19 -16.02 20.61
CA ALA A 26 20.54 -15.74 19.22
C ALA A 26 19.50 -16.28 18.22
N GLY A 27 18.96 -17.48 18.47
CA GLY A 27 17.91 -18.07 17.63
C GLY A 27 16.60 -17.28 17.69
N VAL A 28 16.18 -16.84 18.87
CA VAL A 28 14.97 -16.01 19.04
C VAL A 28 15.17 -14.64 18.39
N ALA A 29 16.33 -14.00 18.58
CA ALA A 29 16.63 -12.72 17.95
C ALA A 29 16.63 -12.82 16.40
N LEU A 30 17.25 -13.85 15.82
CA LEU A 30 17.22 -14.10 14.38
C LEU A 30 15.80 -14.35 13.85
N CYS A 31 14.96 -15.06 14.61
CA CYS A 31 13.57 -15.28 14.25
C CYS A 31 12.76 -13.96 14.27
N CYS A 32 12.94 -13.15 15.31
CA CYS A 32 12.26 -11.85 15.43
C CYS A 32 12.74 -10.83 14.38
N VAL A 33 14.04 -10.78 14.08
CA VAL A 33 14.59 -9.91 13.03
C VAL A 33 14.15 -10.36 11.64
N GLY A 34 14.05 -11.66 11.39
CA GLY A 34 13.54 -12.20 10.12
C GLY A 34 12.07 -11.85 9.87
N VAL A 35 11.21 -11.97 10.89
CA VAL A 35 9.78 -11.64 10.77
C VAL A 35 9.56 -10.12 10.68
N ALA A 36 10.28 -9.32 11.47
CA ALA A 36 10.20 -7.87 11.40
C ALA A 36 10.74 -7.31 10.06
N GLY A 37 11.81 -7.89 9.52
CA GLY A 37 12.38 -7.49 8.22
C GLY A 37 11.47 -7.81 7.03
N LEU A 38 10.83 -8.99 7.03
CA LEU A 38 9.86 -9.36 5.98
C LEU A 38 8.56 -8.55 6.05
N GLY A 39 8.12 -8.20 7.27
CA GLY A 39 6.98 -7.31 7.49
C GLY A 39 7.26 -5.87 7.05
N ALA A 40 8.41 -5.31 7.41
CA ALA A 40 8.77 -3.93 7.06
C ALA A 40 8.92 -3.72 5.54
N TRP A 41 9.48 -4.69 4.81
CA TRP A 41 9.61 -4.59 3.35
C TRP A 41 8.24 -4.62 2.65
N ASN A 42 7.32 -5.49 3.09
CA ASN A 42 5.95 -5.51 2.55
C ASN A 42 5.19 -4.22 2.87
N VAL A 43 5.32 -3.70 4.09
CA VAL A 43 4.66 -2.45 4.48
C VAL A 43 5.26 -1.27 3.72
N GLN A 44 6.56 -1.19 3.45
CA GLN A 44 7.15 -0.10 2.67
C GLN A 44 6.73 -0.12 1.20
N VAL A 45 6.58 -1.30 0.58
CA VAL A 45 6.12 -1.39 -0.82
C VAL A 45 4.64 -1.01 -0.94
N VAL A 46 3.80 -1.45 0.02
CA VAL A 46 2.37 -1.12 0.04
C VAL A 46 2.14 0.35 0.41
N THR A 47 2.78 0.87 1.46
CA THR A 47 2.66 2.29 1.85
C THR A 47 3.32 3.23 0.83
N GLY A 48 4.40 2.80 0.16
CA GLY A 48 5.07 3.57 -0.88
C GLY A 48 4.25 3.70 -2.17
N ALA A 49 3.42 2.72 -2.52
CA ALA A 49 2.52 2.79 -3.67
C ALA A 49 1.21 3.56 -3.37
N SER A 50 0.74 3.53 -2.11
CA SER A 50 -0.46 4.27 -1.70
C SER A 50 -0.34 5.79 -1.90
N GLY A 51 0.86 6.36 -1.74
CA GLY A 51 1.09 7.79 -1.95
C GLY A 51 0.78 8.24 -3.39
N PRO A 52 1.49 7.71 -4.40
CA PRO A 52 1.23 8.04 -5.81
C PRO A 52 -0.19 7.70 -6.29
N VAL A 53 -0.78 6.62 -5.78
CA VAL A 53 -2.17 6.25 -6.06
C VAL A 53 -3.14 7.31 -5.52
N ARG A 54 -2.95 7.75 -4.27
CA ARG A 54 -3.72 8.81 -3.64
C ARG A 54 -3.60 10.11 -4.43
N GLU A 55 -2.38 10.53 -4.75
CA GLU A 55 -2.11 11.78 -5.46
C GLU A 55 -2.73 11.79 -6.85
N THR A 56 -2.69 10.66 -7.57
CA THR A 56 -3.33 10.53 -8.88
C THR A 56 -4.84 10.69 -8.80
N ALA A 57 -5.47 10.04 -7.82
CA ALA A 57 -6.91 10.14 -7.58
C ALA A 57 -7.33 11.55 -7.14
N ASP A 58 -6.57 12.14 -6.22
CA ASP A 58 -6.80 13.50 -5.70
C ASP A 58 -6.77 14.54 -6.83
N GLU A 59 -5.71 14.50 -7.63
CA GLU A 59 -5.52 15.42 -8.73
C GLU A 59 -6.59 15.24 -9.82
N PHE A 60 -6.98 14.00 -10.13
CA PHE A 60 -8.08 13.73 -11.05
C PHE A 60 -9.39 14.36 -10.55
N LEU A 61 -9.76 14.15 -9.28
CA LEU A 61 -10.99 14.70 -8.72
C LEU A 61 -10.94 16.23 -8.60
N ARG A 62 -9.79 16.79 -8.25
CA ARG A 62 -9.56 18.24 -8.23
C ARG A 62 -9.80 18.86 -9.60
N GLN A 63 -9.35 18.19 -10.66
CA GLN A 63 -9.57 18.64 -12.05
C GLN A 63 -11.04 18.55 -12.45
N VAL A 64 -11.71 17.45 -12.12
CA VAL A 64 -13.16 17.31 -12.32
C VAL A 64 -13.92 18.43 -11.59
N GLY A 65 -13.62 18.66 -10.31
CA GLY A 65 -14.30 19.69 -9.50
C GLY A 65 -14.00 21.13 -9.92
N SER A 66 -12.82 21.39 -10.49
CA SER A 66 -12.45 22.70 -11.05
C SER A 66 -12.88 22.91 -12.51
N GLY A 67 -13.42 21.88 -13.16
CA GLY A 67 -13.86 21.93 -14.55
C GLY A 67 -12.75 21.76 -15.59
N ASP A 68 -11.52 21.39 -15.16
CA ASP A 68 -10.41 20.98 -16.04
C ASP A 68 -10.66 19.55 -16.55
N THR A 69 -11.65 19.43 -17.44
CA THR A 69 -12.08 18.13 -17.97
C THR A 69 -11.05 17.48 -18.88
N ASP A 70 -10.24 18.28 -19.57
CA ASP A 70 -9.22 17.80 -20.51
C ASP A 70 -8.06 17.19 -19.72
N GLY A 71 -7.58 17.88 -18.67
CA GLY A 71 -6.58 17.34 -17.76
C GLY A 71 -7.06 16.08 -17.01
N ALA A 72 -8.33 16.04 -16.62
CA ALA A 72 -8.92 14.86 -16.00
C ALA A 72 -8.99 13.69 -16.98
N TYR A 73 -9.37 13.94 -18.24
CA TYR A 73 -9.42 12.93 -19.29
C TYR A 73 -8.03 12.33 -19.60
N ASP A 74 -6.98 13.16 -19.62
CA ASP A 74 -5.62 12.69 -19.83
C ASP A 74 -5.10 11.76 -18.73
N ARG A 75 -5.68 11.81 -17.53
CA ARG A 75 -5.35 10.90 -16.42
C ARG A 75 -6.05 9.56 -16.50
N LEU A 76 -7.01 9.40 -17.42
CA LEU A 76 -7.68 8.13 -17.63
C LEU A 76 -6.73 7.11 -18.27
N CYS A 77 -6.90 5.85 -17.90
CA CYS A 77 -6.17 4.74 -18.49
C CYS A 77 -6.64 4.47 -19.92
N SER A 78 -5.79 3.82 -20.72
CA SER A 78 -6.11 3.55 -22.14
C SER A 78 -7.45 2.83 -22.32
N ASP A 79 -7.73 1.80 -21.52
CA ASP A 79 -9.00 1.07 -21.55
C ASP A 79 -10.22 1.96 -21.32
N THR A 80 -10.11 2.96 -20.44
CA THR A 80 -11.23 3.89 -20.21
C THR A 80 -11.37 4.86 -21.38
N ARG A 81 -10.25 5.32 -21.96
CA ARG A 81 -10.22 6.21 -23.13
C ARG A 81 -10.66 5.53 -24.43
N THR A 82 -10.66 4.20 -24.51
CA THR A 82 -11.29 3.49 -25.65
C THR A 82 -12.81 3.41 -25.52
N ARG A 83 -13.32 3.38 -24.28
CA ARG A 83 -14.76 3.32 -23.99
C ARG A 83 -15.41 4.70 -23.98
N TRP A 84 -14.66 5.73 -23.59
CA TRP A 84 -15.13 7.10 -23.47
C TRP A 84 -14.32 8.03 -24.36
N SER A 85 -15.00 8.70 -25.29
CA SER A 85 -14.40 9.82 -26.00
C SER A 85 -14.22 11.00 -25.05
N GLU A 86 -13.26 11.86 -25.34
CA GLU A 86 -12.99 13.10 -24.58
C GLU A 86 -14.25 13.98 -24.46
N VAL A 87 -14.99 14.13 -25.56
CA VAL A 87 -16.26 14.87 -25.59
C VAL A 87 -17.32 14.18 -24.73
N GLY A 88 -17.42 12.85 -24.79
CA GLY A 88 -18.36 12.08 -23.98
C GLY A 88 -18.07 12.20 -22.49
N PHE A 89 -16.80 12.05 -22.09
CA PHE A 89 -16.34 12.26 -20.73
C PHE A 89 -16.65 13.67 -20.24
N THR A 90 -16.28 14.70 -21.02
CA THR A 90 -16.50 16.10 -20.69
C THR A 90 -17.98 16.44 -20.51
N SER A 91 -18.84 15.94 -21.41
CA SER A 91 -20.29 16.12 -21.28
C SER A 91 -20.84 15.46 -20.03
N TRP A 92 -20.34 14.26 -19.71
CA TRP A 92 -20.81 13.48 -18.59
C TRP A 92 -20.44 14.11 -17.25
N VAL A 93 -19.16 14.45 -17.02
CA VAL A 93 -18.71 15.05 -15.74
C VAL A 93 -19.29 16.45 -15.47
N ARG A 94 -19.78 17.13 -16.51
CA ARG A 94 -20.49 18.41 -16.41
C ARG A 94 -22.00 18.27 -16.20
N THR A 95 -22.53 17.05 -16.23
CA THR A 95 -23.96 16.80 -16.01
C THR A 95 -24.28 17.00 -14.53
N PRO A 96 -25.23 17.90 -14.18
CA PRO A 96 -25.61 18.09 -12.79
C PRO A 96 -26.19 16.81 -12.16
N PRO A 97 -25.94 16.59 -10.86
CA PRO A 97 -25.17 17.46 -9.97
C PRO A 97 -23.66 17.25 -10.13
N VAL A 98 -22.93 18.35 -10.34
CA VAL A 98 -21.47 18.30 -10.54
C VAL A 98 -20.74 18.08 -9.22
N VAL A 99 -19.55 17.48 -9.27
CA VAL A 99 -18.68 17.35 -8.10
C VAL A 99 -18.17 18.74 -7.69
N ARG A 100 -18.32 19.09 -6.42
CA ARG A 100 -17.86 20.37 -5.84
C ARG A 100 -16.67 20.18 -4.92
N ASP A 101 -16.65 19.07 -4.19
CA ASP A 101 -15.60 18.74 -3.25
C ASP A 101 -15.42 17.23 -3.16
N HIS A 102 -14.27 16.79 -2.67
CA HIS A 102 -13.96 15.38 -2.46
C HIS A 102 -13.06 15.16 -1.25
N GLU A 103 -13.23 14.00 -0.62
CA GLU A 103 -12.40 13.55 0.48
C GLU A 103 -11.96 12.10 0.23
N ILE A 104 -10.66 11.83 0.29
CA ILE A 104 -10.14 10.47 0.15
C ILE A 104 -10.13 9.78 1.51
N VAL A 105 -11.07 8.85 1.71
CA VAL A 105 -11.28 8.16 2.97
C VAL A 105 -10.36 6.93 3.13
N ASP A 106 -10.06 6.22 2.05
CA ASP A 106 -9.20 5.02 2.10
C ASP A 106 -8.42 4.83 0.81
N VAL A 107 -7.23 4.22 0.93
CA VAL A 107 -6.40 3.84 -0.21
C VAL A 107 -5.79 2.48 0.05
N SER A 108 -6.15 1.52 -0.79
CA SER A 108 -5.58 0.18 -0.77
C SER A 108 -4.84 -0.10 -2.07
N VAL A 109 -3.72 -0.82 -1.99
CA VAL A 109 -2.97 -1.25 -3.16
C VAL A 109 -2.80 -2.76 -3.10
N THR A 110 -3.20 -3.42 -4.17
CA THR A 110 -3.09 -4.87 -4.34
C THR A 110 -2.31 -5.17 -5.60
N THR A 111 -1.67 -6.34 -5.68
CA THR A 111 -0.99 -6.78 -6.90
C THR A 111 -1.77 -7.91 -7.54
N ARG A 112 -2.16 -7.76 -8.82
CA ARG A 112 -2.87 -8.79 -9.58
C ARG A 112 -2.12 -9.07 -10.88
N GLY A 113 -1.77 -10.33 -11.12
CA GLY A 113 -1.01 -10.72 -12.32
C GLY A 113 0.34 -10.01 -12.46
N GLY A 114 1.01 -9.70 -11.33
CA GLY A 114 2.29 -9.00 -11.30
C GLY A 114 2.22 -7.48 -11.52
N ARG A 115 1.02 -6.91 -11.66
CA ARG A 115 0.82 -5.45 -11.80
C ARG A 115 0.14 -4.89 -10.55
N PRO A 116 0.56 -3.71 -10.06
CA PRO A 116 -0.08 -3.08 -8.92
C PRO A 116 -1.37 -2.37 -9.36
N HIS A 117 -2.41 -2.51 -8.54
CA HIS A 117 -3.74 -1.94 -8.69
C HIS A 117 -4.09 -1.23 -7.38
N GLY A 118 -4.36 0.07 -7.47
CA GLY A 118 -4.90 0.87 -6.39
C GLY A 118 -6.42 0.90 -6.42
N THR A 119 -7.04 0.82 -5.26
CA THR A 119 -8.43 1.19 -5.03
C THR A 119 -8.45 2.37 -4.07
N VAL A 120 -9.06 3.46 -4.51
CA VAL A 120 -9.17 4.70 -3.72
C VAL A 120 -10.64 4.94 -3.41
N THR A 121 -10.98 4.87 -2.14
CA THR A 121 -12.33 5.15 -1.66
C THR A 121 -12.44 6.64 -1.37
N VAL A 122 -13.44 7.29 -1.94
CA VAL A 122 -13.65 8.74 -1.87
C VAL A 122 -15.07 9.06 -1.47
N THR A 123 -15.25 10.13 -0.70
CA THR A 123 -16.54 10.79 -0.49
C THR A 123 -16.59 12.00 -1.41
N LEU A 124 -17.57 12.06 -2.30
CA LEU A 124 -17.81 13.20 -3.19
C LEU A 124 -18.93 14.05 -2.60
N THR A 125 -18.73 15.36 -2.59
CA THR A 125 -19.78 16.34 -2.33
C THR A 125 -20.24 16.92 -3.65
N ARG A 126 -21.52 16.71 -3.96
CA ARG A 126 -22.18 17.17 -5.18
C ARG A 126 -22.78 18.57 -4.98
N GLU A 127 -23.02 19.26 -6.08
CA GLU A 127 -23.82 20.49 -6.06
C GLU A 127 -25.19 20.23 -5.39
N GLY A 128 -25.57 21.08 -4.45
CA GLY A 128 -26.72 20.86 -3.56
C GLY A 128 -26.37 20.24 -2.21
N GLY A 129 -25.10 19.91 -1.96
CA GLY A 129 -24.59 19.46 -0.66
C GLY A 129 -24.80 17.96 -0.39
N THR A 130 -25.30 17.21 -1.36
CA THR A 130 -25.41 15.75 -1.26
C THR A 130 -24.03 15.12 -1.26
N THR A 131 -23.77 14.23 -0.31
CA THR A 131 -22.54 13.45 -0.25
C THR A 131 -22.78 12.02 -0.71
N GLU A 132 -21.82 11.43 -1.42
CA GLU A 132 -21.85 10.04 -1.83
C GLU A 132 -20.46 9.40 -1.74
N GLN A 133 -20.38 8.12 -1.40
CA GLN A 133 -19.12 7.38 -1.38
C GLN A 133 -18.93 6.61 -2.68
N ARG A 134 -17.70 6.64 -3.23
CA ARG A 134 -17.31 6.01 -4.50
C ARG A 134 -15.94 5.36 -4.38
N GLU A 135 -15.68 4.39 -5.24
CA GLU A 135 -14.37 3.76 -5.38
C GLU A 135 -13.78 4.11 -6.75
N LEU A 136 -12.54 4.59 -6.76
CA LEU A 136 -11.75 4.84 -7.96
C LEU A 136 -10.73 3.71 -8.11
N THR A 137 -10.70 3.09 -9.29
CA THR A 137 -9.62 2.16 -9.62
C THR A 137 -8.47 2.94 -10.24
N VAL A 138 -7.25 2.74 -9.72
CA VAL A 138 -6.04 3.37 -10.25
C VAL A 138 -5.07 2.28 -10.63
N VAL A 139 -4.59 2.26 -11.87
CA VAL A 139 -3.67 1.23 -12.36
C VAL A 139 -2.36 1.84 -12.81
N LYS A 140 -1.29 1.06 -12.77
CA LYS A 140 -0.01 1.48 -13.33
C LYS A 140 0.07 1.11 -14.81
N GLU A 141 0.18 2.12 -15.66
CA GLU A 141 0.26 2.02 -17.12
C GLU A 141 1.43 2.88 -17.61
N ASP A 142 2.32 2.30 -18.43
CA ASP A 142 3.49 2.99 -18.99
C ASP A 142 4.37 3.73 -17.97
N GLY A 143 4.44 3.20 -16.75
CA GLY A 143 5.23 3.78 -15.65
C GLY A 143 4.50 4.85 -14.84
N SER A 144 3.33 5.31 -15.27
CA SER A 144 2.48 6.29 -14.59
C SER A 144 1.23 5.63 -13.99
N TRP A 145 0.66 6.25 -12.96
CA TRP A 145 -0.64 5.84 -12.44
C TRP A 145 -1.75 6.52 -13.22
N ARG A 146 -2.80 5.77 -13.55
CA ARG A 146 -3.94 6.21 -14.36
C ARG A 146 -5.24 5.76 -13.71
N VAL A 147 -6.28 6.59 -13.81
CA VAL A 147 -7.61 6.26 -13.31
C VAL A 147 -8.33 5.39 -14.33
N CYS A 148 -8.84 4.24 -13.91
CA CYS A 148 -9.65 3.35 -14.71
C CYS A 148 -11.05 3.20 -14.15
N GLY A 149 -11.98 2.88 -15.03
CA GLY A 149 -13.34 2.49 -14.65
C GLY A 149 -14.36 3.04 -15.62
N ASP A 150 -15.61 3.07 -15.21
CA ASP A 150 -16.60 3.92 -15.85
C ASP A 150 -16.57 5.30 -15.18
N PRO A 151 -16.59 6.39 -15.96
CA PRO A 151 -16.66 7.74 -15.44
C PRO A 151 -18.01 8.00 -14.76
N TYR A 152 -17.92 8.87 -13.75
CA TYR A 152 -18.80 9.07 -12.59
C TYR A 152 -20.00 9.95 -12.84
#